data_AF-A0A3B0YAV5-F1
#
_entry.id   AF-A0A3B0YAV5-F1
#
_cell.length_a   1.000
_cell.length_b   1.000
_cell.length_c   1.000
_cell.angle_alpha   90.00
_cell.angle_beta   90.00
_cell.angle_gamma   90.00
#
_symmetry.space_group_name_H-M   'P 1'
#
loop_
_entity.id
_entity.type
_entity.pdbx_description
1 polymer ?
#
loop_
_entity_poly.entity_id
_entity_poly.type
_entity_poly.pdbx_seq_one_letter_code
_entity_poly.pdbx_strand_id
1 'polypeptide(L)' 'MEHKTTKIEFTESNARYTLLALRDLNEKLYSLAHNESIDEDERFFHANDLMESSRAYEKMEKKFIEIFGDNILKHNYDVL' A
#
# COMPACT_ATOMS: atom_id res chain seq x y z
N MET A 1 -20.42 11.85 -28.78
CA MET A 1 -19.97 10.58 -28.17
C MET A 1 -20.44 10.59 -26.73
N GLU A 2 -21.34 9.69 -26.35
CA GLU A 2 -21.70 9.53 -24.94
C GLU A 2 -20.54 8.85 -24.21
N HIS A 3 -19.96 9.53 -23.22
CA HIS A 3 -18.98 8.92 -22.33
C HIS A 3 -19.71 7.94 -21.40
N LYS A 4 -19.61 6.64 -21.68
CA LYS A 4 -20.02 5.60 -20.73
C LYS A 4 -19.12 5.65 -19.51
N THR A 5 -19.61 6.21 -18.42
CA THR A 5 -18.93 6.18 -17.13
C THR A 5 -19.14 4.80 -16.52
N THR A 6 -18.08 4.02 -16.35
CA THR A 6 -18.13 2.76 -15.61
C THR A 6 -17.77 3.04 -14.16
N LYS A 7 -18.70 2.77 -13.24
CA LYS A 7 -18.45 2.88 -11.80
C LYS A 7 -17.83 1.56 -11.34
N ILE A 8 -16.57 1.59 -10.94
CA ILE A 8 -15.90 0.43 -10.34
C ILE A 8 -16.18 0.48 -8.83
N GLU A 9 -16.86 -0.54 -8.31
CA GLU A 9 -17.06 -0.70 -6.88
C GLU A 9 -15.83 -1.36 -6.27
N PHE A 10 -15.24 -0.66 -5.29
CA PHE A 10 -14.11 -1.19 -4.55
C PHE A 10 -14.64 -2.13 -3.47
N THR A 11 -14.18 -3.37 -3.46
CA THR A 11 -14.64 -4.39 -2.51
C THR A 11 -13.74 -4.44 -1.27
N GLU A 12 -14.23 -5.09 -0.21
CA GLU A 12 -13.41 -5.36 0.99
C GLU A 12 -12.14 -6.16 0.65
N SER A 13 -12.26 -7.14 -0.25
CA SER A 13 -11.11 -7.91 -0.73
C SER A 13 -10.06 -7.01 -1.39
N ASN A 14 -10.49 -6.10 -2.28
CA ASN A 14 -9.58 -5.15 -2.92
C ASN A 14 -8.88 -4.23 -1.90
N ALA A 15 -9.59 -3.83 -0.85
CA ALA A 15 -9.02 -3.03 0.25
C ALA A 15 -7.94 -3.79 1.02
N ARG A 16 -8.22 -5.05 1.40
CA ARG A 16 -7.24 -5.92 2.06
C ARG A 16 -5.99 -6.12 1.21
N TYR A 17 -6.16 -6.46 -0.07
CA TYR A 17 -5.03 -6.65 -0.99
C TYR A 17 -4.23 -5.36 -1.18
N THR A 18 -4.90 -4.20 -1.25
CA THR A 18 -4.22 -2.91 -1.40
C THR A 18 -3.36 -2.58 -0.18
N LEU A 19 -3.90 -2.79 1.03
CA LEU A 19 -3.13 -2.58 2.26
C LEU A 19 -1.97 -3.56 2.37
N LEU A 20 -2.18 -4.83 2.03
CA LEU A 20 -1.10 -5.83 2.00
C LEU A 20 0.01 -5.44 1.03
N ALA A 21 -0.34 -5.08 -0.21
CA ALA A 21 0.64 -4.70 -1.22
C ALA A 21 1.45 -3.45 -0.82
N LEU A 22 0.81 -2.45 -0.21
CA LEU A 22 1.49 -1.26 0.30
C LEU A 22 2.41 -1.60 1.48
N ARG A 23 2.00 -2.50 2.37
CA ARG A 23 2.85 -2.95 3.48
C ARG A 23 4.09 -3.69 2.96
N ASP A 24 3.90 -4.63 2.04
CA ASP A 24 5.00 -5.41 1.45
C ASP A 24 5.96 -4.49 0.66
N LEU A 25 5.43 -3.47 -0.02
CA LEU A 25 6.24 -2.45 -0.69
C LEU A 25 7.05 -1.62 0.33
N ASN A 26 6.44 -1.19 1.43
CA ASN A 26 7.14 -0.46 2.49
C ASN A 26 8.28 -1.31 3.09
N GLU A 27 8.05 -2.59 3.37
CA GLU A 27 9.08 -3.50 3.88
C GLU A 27 10.26 -3.64 2.89
N LYS A 28 9.96 -3.77 1.61
CA LYS A 28 10.98 -3.82 0.56
C LYS A 28 11.77 -2.51 0.48
N LEU A 29 11.09 -1.37 0.43
CA LEU A 29 11.74 -0.05 0.34
C LEU A 29 12.57 0.27 1.58
N TYR A 30 12.09 -0.10 2.77
CA TYR A 30 12.85 0.01 4.00
C TYR A 30 14.16 -0.78 3.92
N SER A 31 14.08 -2.03 3.46
CA SER A 31 15.26 -2.89 3.30
C SER A 31 16.28 -2.30 2.32
N LEU A 32 15.82 -1.74 1.20
CA LEU A 32 16.69 -1.11 0.20
C LEU A 32 17.31 0.21 0.71
N ALA A 33 16.51 1.07 1.36
CA ALA A 33 16.98 2.35 1.90
C ALA A 33 18.04 2.18 3.01
N HIS A 34 18.06 1.04 3.70
CA HIS A 34 19.02 0.74 4.78
C HIS A 34 20.10 -0.26 4.35
N ASN A 35 20.17 -0.64 3.08
CA ASN A 35 21.20 -1.56 2.59
C ASN A 35 22.48 -0.81 2.24
N GLU A 36 23.50 -0.88 3.10
CA GLU A 36 24.82 -0.26 2.88
C GLU A 36 25.57 -0.76 1.63
N SER A 37 25.13 -1.86 1.01
CA SER A 37 25.71 -2.32 -0.26
C SER A 37 25.16 -1.58 -1.49
N ILE A 38 24.14 -0.73 -1.32
CA ILE A 38 23.54 0.10 -2.38
C ILE A 38 24.15 1.50 -2.32
N ASP A 39 24.24 2.15 -3.48
CA ASP A 39 24.73 3.51 -3.60
C ASP A 39 23.92 4.51 -2.75
N GLU A 40 24.58 5.55 -2.24
CA GLU A 40 23.96 6.51 -1.32
C GLU A 40 22.79 7.26 -1.95
N ASP A 41 22.90 7.67 -3.22
CA ASP A 41 21.82 8.38 -3.91
C ASP A 41 20.63 7.45 -4.14
N GLU A 42 20.89 6.18 -4.47
CA GLU A 42 19.85 5.16 -4.64
C GLU A 42 19.12 4.86 -3.32
N ARG A 43 19.85 4.76 -2.19
CA ARG A 43 19.24 4.66 -0.86
C ARG A 43 18.36 5.87 -0.53
N PHE A 44 18.80 7.08 -0.89
CA PHE A 44 18.02 8.29 -0.70
C PHE A 44 16.70 8.27 -1.51
N PHE A 45 16.73 7.81 -2.76
CA PHE A 45 15.52 7.62 -3.55
C PHE A 45 14.57 6.61 -2.92
N HIS A 46 15.09 5.46 -2.46
CA HIS A 46 14.27 4.47 -1.77
C HIS A 46 13.66 4.99 -0.45
N ALA A 47 14.38 5.83 0.30
CA ALA A 47 13.85 6.47 1.51
C ALA A 47 12.70 7.45 1.19
N ASN A 48 12.80 8.20 0.08
CA ASN A 48 11.72 9.07 -0.38
C ASN A 48 10.49 8.27 -0.83
N ASP A 49 10.69 7.20 -1.60
CA ASP A 49 9.62 6.32 -2.03
C ASP A 49 8.94 5.65 -0.83
N LEU A 50 9.71 5.25 0.19
CA LEU A 50 9.19 4.70 1.44
C LEU A 50 8.29 5.70 2.15
N MET A 51 8.70 6.97 2.23
CA MET A 51 7.90 8.03 2.85
C MET A 51 6.55 8.20 2.12
N GLU A 52 6.56 8.26 0.79
CA GLU A 52 5.33 8.44 0.00
C GLU A 52 4.43 7.20 0.07
N SER A 53 5.00 6.00 0.01
CA SER A 53 4.23 4.75 0.12
C SER A 53 3.63 4.58 1.53
N SER A 54 4.35 4.99 2.58
CA SER A 54 3.83 5.01 3.96
C SER A 54 2.66 5.97 4.11
N ARG A 55 2.74 7.18 3.55
CA ARG A 55 1.63 8.15 3.51
C ARG A 55 0.41 7.58 2.77
N ALA A 56 0.65 6.87 1.66
CA ALA A 56 -0.42 6.22 0.91
C ALA A 56 -1.09 5.13 1.75
N TYR A 57 -0.30 4.30 2.46
CA TYR A 57 -0.80 3.27 3.36
C TYR A 57 -1.72 3.88 4.44
N GLU A 58 -1.24 4.86 5.21
CA GLU A 58 -2.02 5.48 6.30
C GLU A 58 -3.34 6.10 5.79
N LYS A 59 -3.29 6.77 4.64
CA LYS A 59 -4.47 7.37 4.02
C LYS A 59 -5.49 6.32 3.60
N MET A 60 -5.04 5.24 2.97
CA MET A 60 -5.91 4.16 2.50
C MET A 60 -6.45 3.35 3.67
N GLU A 61 -5.62 3.05 4.67
CA GLU A 61 -5.99 2.35 5.89
C GLU A 61 -7.16 3.07 6.57
N LYS A 62 -6.99 4.36 6.86
CA LYS A 62 -8.05 5.17 7.45
C LYS A 62 -9.33 5.15 6.62
N LYS A 63 -9.22 5.28 5.29
CA LYS A 63 -10.39 5.32 4.40
C LYS A 63 -11.09 3.98 4.32
N PHE A 64 -10.35 2.89 4.26
CA PHE A 64 -10.93 1.56 4.17
C PHE A 64 -11.54 1.13 5.51
N ILE A 65 -10.95 1.49 6.66
CA ILE A 65 -11.56 1.27 7.97
C ILE A 65 -12.91 1.99 8.05
N GLU A 66 -13.00 3.24 7.58
CA GLU A 66 -14.25 4.01 7.56
C GLU A 66 -15.36 3.30 6.77
N ILE A 67 -15.01 2.59 5.68
CA ILE A 67 -15.98 1.97 4.76
C ILE A 67 -16.31 0.53 5.17
N PHE A 68 -15.31 -0.26 5.55
CA PHE A 68 -15.41 -1.72 5.73
C PHE A 68 -15.21 -2.17 7.19
N GLY A 69 -14.84 -1.26 8.09
CA GLY A 69 -14.53 -1.54 9.50
C GLY A 69 -13.13 -2.12 9.73
N ASP A 70 -12.73 -2.23 11.00
CA ASP A 70 -11.38 -2.64 11.43
C ASP A 70 -11.00 -4.06 10.99
N ASN A 71 -11.98 -4.89 10.61
CA ASN A 71 -11.72 -6.26 10.19
C ASN A 71 -10.78 -6.34 8.99
N ILE A 72 -10.69 -5.30 8.15
CA ILE A 72 -9.80 -5.27 6.98
C ILE A 72 -8.32 -5.39 7.34
N LEU A 73 -7.93 -5.02 8.56
CA LEU A 73 -6.55 -5.09 9.04
C LEU A 73 -6.15 -6.53 9.40
N LYS A 74 -7.13 -7.44 9.51
CA LYS A 74 -6.84 -8.85 9.73
C LYS A 74 -6.24 -9.44 8.45
N HIS A 75 -4.94 -9.60 8.44
CA HIS A 75 -4.23 -10.32 7.42
C HIS A 75 -4.41 -11.83 7.69
N ASN A 76 -5.49 -12.43 7.18
CA ASN A 76 -5.57 -13.89 7.12
C ASN A 76 -4.68 -14.35 5.98
N TYR A 77 -3.66 -15.15 6.31
CA TYR A 77 -2.79 -15.83 5.35
C TYR A 77 -3.52 -16.90 4.51
N ASP A 78 -4.83 -17.08 4.70
CA ASP A 78 -5.65 -18.13 4.10
C ASP A 78 -6.08 -17.85 2.63
N VAL A 79 -5.63 -16.77 2.00
CA VAL A 79 -6.03 -16.39 0.63
C VAL A 79 -4.84 -16.25 -0.34
N LEU A 80 -3.87 -17.17 -0.23
CA LEU A 80 -2.91 -17.48 -1.29
C LEU A 80 -2.90 -18.98 -1.56
#